data_AF-A0A4Y2WRS4-F1
#
_entry.id   AF-A0A4Y2WRS4-F1
#
_cell.length_a   1.000
_cell.length_b   1.000
_cell.length_c   1.000
_cell.angle_alpha   90.00
_cell.angle_beta   90.00
_cell.angle_gamma   90.00
#
_symmetry.space_group_name_H-M   'P 1'
#
loop_
_entity.id
_entity.type
_entity.pdbx_description
1 polymer ?
#
loop_
_entity_poly.entity_id
_entity_poly.type
_entity_poly.pdbx_seq_one_letter_code
_entity_poly.pdbx_strand_id
1 'polypeptide(L)'
;MSLADELLADLEDAGEVEDEHLYQLDAPVQEVEDIPMEVESKFQTIRDIAKLRDCEQLQRVMREITERSHCERKDALGPVEADPEYQLIVEANNLAVEIDNEI
;
A
#
# COMPACT_ATOMS: atom_id res chain seq x y z
N MET A 1 56.82 45.76 13.67
CA MET A 1 55.48 45.31 14.07
C MET A 1 55.54 43.79 14.15
N SER A 2 55.13 43.24 15.29
CA SER A 2 55.29 41.81 15.61
C SER A 2 54.11 41.01 15.03
N LEU A 3 54.32 39.72 14.72
CA LEU A 3 53.25 38.77 14.33
C LEU A 3 52.08 38.76 15.34
N ALA A 4 52.37 39.07 16.61
CA ALA A 4 51.38 39.16 17.68
C ALA A 4 50.47 40.39 17.57
N ASP A 5 50.93 41.49 16.95
CA ASP A 5 50.11 42.70 16.76
C ASP A 5 49.16 42.57 15.56
N GLU A 6 49.54 41.80 14.53
CA GLU A 6 48.71 41.50 13.35
C GLU A 6 47.52 40.57 13.70
N LEU A 7 47.75 39.55 14.54
CA LEU A 7 46.69 38.64 15.01
C LEU A 7 45.68 39.31 15.95
N LEU A 8 46.10 40.33 16.70
CA LEU A 8 45.22 41.10 17.57
C LEU A 8 44.26 41.97 16.77
N ALA A 9 44.71 42.55 15.66
CA ALA A 9 43.87 43.33 14.75
C ALA A 9 42.80 42.47 14.03
N ASP A 10 43.13 41.23 13.67
CA ASP A 10 42.21 40.28 13.03
C ASP A 10 41.11 39.78 14.01
N LEU A 11 41.41 39.74 15.32
CA LEU A 11 40.46 39.41 16.38
C LEU A 11 39.59 40.60 16.82
N GLU A 12 40.12 41.83 16.76
CA GLU A 12 39.37 43.05 17.08
C GLU A 12 38.32 43.36 15.99
N ASP A 13 38.61 43.07 14.71
CA ASP A 13 37.64 43.15 13.59
C ASP A 13 36.58 42.02 13.63
N ALA A 14 36.92 40.86 14.21
CA ALA A 14 35.98 39.75 14.42
C ALA A 14 35.12 39.88 15.69
N GLY A 15 35.42 40.84 16.57
CA GLY A 15 34.76 41.04 17.87
C GLY A 15 33.56 41.99 17.85
N GLU A 16 33.36 42.76 16.78
CA GLU A 16 32.23 43.71 16.64
C GLU A 16 31.03 43.13 15.88
N VAL A 17 31.05 41.85 15.48
CA VAL A 17 29.85 41.19 14.93
C VAL A 17 28.99 40.68 16.09
N GLU A 18 28.32 41.64 16.72
CA GLU A 18 26.95 41.56 17.19
C GLU A 18 26.52 40.17 17.70
N ASP A 19 26.67 40.01 19.01
CA ASP A 19 25.93 39.07 19.86
C ASP A 19 24.39 39.39 19.86
N GLU A 20 23.85 39.96 18.78
CA GLU A 20 22.43 40.34 18.63
C GLU A 20 21.57 39.24 18.01
N HIS A 21 22.16 38.18 17.43
CA HIS A 21 21.39 37.15 16.73
C HIS A 21 21.11 35.87 17.52
N LEU A 22 21.62 35.72 18.75
CA LEU A 22 21.38 34.51 19.55
C LEU A 22 20.04 34.52 20.32
N TYR A 23 19.28 35.61 20.28
CA TYR A 23 18.02 35.77 21.03
C TYR A 23 16.74 35.54 20.21
N GLN A 24 16.80 35.02 18.98
CA GLN A 24 15.59 34.76 18.17
C GLN A 24 15.04 33.32 18.28
N LEU A 25 15.38 32.61 19.36
CA LEU A 25 14.86 31.26 19.64
C LEU A 25 13.38 31.22 20.08
N ASP A 26 12.72 32.38 20.25
CA ASP A 26 11.31 32.51 20.61
C ASP A 26 10.44 33.02 19.44
N ALA A 27 10.78 32.69 18.19
CA ALA A 27 9.79 32.79 17.13
C ALA A 27 8.64 31.81 17.48
N PRO A 28 7.39 32.28 17.68
CA PRO A 28 6.29 31.37 17.93
C PRO A 28 6.18 30.47 16.70
N VAL A 29 6.43 29.17 16.90
CA VAL A 29 6.20 28.16 15.87
C VAL A 29 4.73 28.33 15.47
N GLN A 30 4.51 28.74 14.23
CA GLN A 30 3.17 28.95 13.72
C GLN A 30 2.48 27.58 13.72
N GLU A 31 1.56 27.36 14.65
CA GLU A 31 0.75 26.14 14.71
C GLU A 31 0.04 26.03 13.37
N VAL A 32 0.48 25.07 12.56
CA VAL A 32 -0.17 24.76 11.30
C VAL A 32 -1.48 24.09 11.70
N GLU A 33 -2.62 24.74 11.40
CA GLU A 33 -3.91 24.09 11.55
C GLU A 33 -3.88 22.77 10.79
N ASP A 34 -4.20 21.67 11.48
CA ASP A 34 -4.40 20.37 10.85
C ASP A 34 -5.58 20.50 9.88
N ILE A 35 -5.29 20.82 8.62
CA ILE A 35 -6.28 20.83 7.56
C ILE A 35 -6.72 19.37 7.40
N PRO A 36 -7.99 19.03 7.68
CA PRO A 36 -8.47 17.69 7.44
C PRO A 36 -8.32 17.43 5.95
N MET A 37 -7.43 16.50 5.60
CA MET A 37 -7.27 16.05 4.24
C MET A 37 -8.59 15.35 3.86
N GLU A 38 -9.44 16.03 3.08
CA GLU A 38 -10.66 15.45 2.55
C GLU A 38 -10.27 14.31 1.61
N VAL A 39 -10.25 13.09 2.15
CA VAL A 39 -10.13 11.88 1.34
C VAL A 39 -11.48 11.73 0.65
N GLU A 40 -11.55 12.07 -0.63
CA GLU A 40 -12.69 11.71 -1.48
C GLU A 40 -12.83 10.19 -1.51
N SER A 41 -13.61 9.65 -0.57
CA SER A 41 -13.95 8.23 -0.52
C SER A 41 -14.97 7.94 -1.61
N LYS A 42 -14.46 7.64 -2.81
CA LYS A 42 -15.27 7.21 -3.97
C LYS A 42 -16.06 5.91 -3.70
N PHE A 43 -15.79 5.24 -2.59
CA PHE A 43 -16.39 3.97 -2.19
C PHE A 43 -17.13 4.17 -0.87
N GLN A 44 -18.45 3.93 -0.88
CA GLN A 44 -19.31 4.11 0.28
C GLN A 44 -19.38 2.84 1.13
N THR A 45 -19.14 1.69 0.51
CA THR A 45 -19.19 0.39 1.18
C THR A 45 -17.97 -0.46 0.84
N ILE A 46 -17.61 -1.34 1.77
CA ILE A 46 -16.54 -2.34 1.57
C ILE A 46 -16.86 -3.25 0.37
N ARG A 47 -18.14 -3.40 0.00
CA ARG A 47 -18.57 -4.18 -1.17
C ARG A 47 -18.17 -3.54 -2.50
N ASP A 48 -18.10 -2.20 -2.54
CA ASP A 48 -17.66 -1.47 -3.74
C ASP A 48 -16.17 -1.72 -4.05
N ILE A 49 -15.41 -2.09 -3.01
CA ILE A 49 -14.01 -2.50 -3.08
C ILE A 49 -13.91 -4.01 -3.31
N ALA A 50 -14.74 -4.81 -2.62
CA ALA A 50 -14.71 -6.28 -2.64
C ALA A 50 -15.46 -6.87 -3.85
N LYS A 51 -15.03 -6.53 -5.06
CA LYS A 51 -15.63 -7.00 -6.34
C LYS A 51 -15.60 -8.53 -6.49
N LEU A 52 -14.59 -9.17 -5.92
CA LEU A 52 -14.38 -10.62 -6.01
C LEU A 52 -15.33 -11.45 -5.14
N ARG A 53 -15.71 -10.97 -3.95
CA ARG A 53 -16.52 -11.75 -3.00
C ARG A 53 -17.90 -12.07 -3.56
N ASP A 54 -18.48 -11.10 -4.24
CA ASP A 54 -19.84 -11.18 -4.76
C ASP A 54 -19.86 -11.56 -6.26
N CYS A 55 -18.73 -12.02 -6.83
CA CYS A 55 -18.68 -12.39 -8.24
C CYS A 55 -19.41 -13.73 -8.50
N GLU A 56 -20.20 -13.77 -9.58
CA GLU A 56 -21.01 -14.93 -9.95
C GLU A 56 -20.14 -16.16 -10.27
N GLN A 57 -18.95 -15.93 -10.84
CA GLN A 57 -18.00 -16.98 -11.19
C GLN A 57 -17.48 -17.73 -9.96
N LEU A 58 -17.06 -17.01 -8.90
CA LEU A 58 -16.62 -17.64 -7.64
C LEU A 58 -17.75 -18.44 -6.99
N GLN A 59 -18.96 -17.88 -6.94
CA GLN A 59 -20.12 -18.58 -6.37
C GLN A 59 -20.47 -19.85 -7.15
N ARG A 60 -20.33 -19.82 -8.48
CA ARG A 60 -20.56 -20.99 -9.33
C ARG A 60 -19.51 -22.07 -9.09
N VAL A 61 -18.22 -21.72 -9.18
CA VAL A 61 -17.11 -22.68 -9.00
C VAL A 61 -17.17 -23.33 -7.62
N MET A 62 -17.39 -22.55 -6.56
CA MET A 62 -17.52 -23.06 -5.19
C MET A 62 -18.70 -24.03 -5.01
N ARG A 63 -19.82 -23.77 -5.71
CA ARG A 63 -20.99 -24.67 -5.70
C ARG A 63 -20.67 -25.98 -6.41
N GLU A 64 -20.08 -25.93 -7.60
CA GLU A 64 -19.71 -27.11 -8.37
C GLU A 64 -18.67 -27.97 -7.63
N ILE A 65 -17.71 -27.35 -6.92
CA ILE A 65 -16.75 -28.06 -6.06
C ILE A 65 -17.49 -28.79 -4.94
N THR A 66 -18.42 -28.12 -4.27
CA THR A 66 -19.18 -28.72 -3.16
C THR A 66 -20.01 -29.91 -3.64
N GLU A 67 -20.75 -29.73 -4.74
CA GLU A 67 -21.57 -30.78 -5.35
C GLU A 67 -20.74 -32.00 -5.76
N ARG A 68 -19.56 -31.79 -6.35
CA ARG A 68 -18.67 -32.87 -6.76
C ARG A 68 -17.92 -33.52 -5.60
N SER A 69 -17.61 -32.77 -4.54
CA SER A 69 -16.97 -33.33 -3.33
C SER A 69 -17.81 -34.41 -2.65
N HIS A 70 -19.14 -34.35 -2.83
CA HIS A 70 -20.09 -35.30 -2.29
C HIS A 70 -20.41 -36.46 -3.24
N CYS A 71 -19.90 -36.42 -4.48
CA CYS A 71 -20.11 -37.47 -5.47
C CYS A 71 -18.89 -38.40 -5.54
N GLU A 72 -19.13 -39.70 -5.70
CA GLU A 72 -18.03 -40.65 -5.93
C GLU A 72 -17.39 -40.40 -7.31
N ARG A 73 -16.06 -40.48 -7.33
CA ARG A 73 -15.25 -40.28 -8.52
C ARG A 73 -15.63 -41.31 -9.57
N LYS A 74 -16.03 -40.86 -10.76
CA LYS A 74 -16.24 -41.74 -11.90
C LYS A 74 -14.92 -41.90 -12.62
N ASP A 75 -14.57 -43.12 -13.00
CA ASP A 75 -13.36 -43.36 -13.79
C ASP A 75 -13.42 -42.55 -15.10
N ALA A 76 -12.33 -41.85 -15.40
CA ALA A 76 -12.21 -41.03 -16.59
C ALA A 76 -12.32 -41.91 -17.84
N LEU A 77 -13.47 -41.87 -18.50
CA LEU A 77 -13.73 -42.55 -19.77
C LEU A 77 -13.31 -41.64 -20.92
N GLY A 78 -12.02 -41.57 -21.21
CA GLY A 78 -11.48 -40.82 -22.35
C GLY A 78 -10.31 -39.90 -22.02
N PRO A 79 -10.01 -38.91 -22.89
CA PRO A 79 -8.97 -37.91 -22.63
C PRO A 79 -9.28 -37.14 -21.34
N VAL A 80 -8.27 -36.94 -20.49
CA VAL A 80 -8.40 -36.27 -19.19
C VAL A 80 -8.91 -34.84 -19.32
N GLU A 81 -8.64 -34.18 -20.45
CA GLU A 81 -9.11 -32.81 -20.77
C GLU A 81 -10.63 -32.72 -20.95
N ALA A 82 -11.29 -33.84 -21.28
CA ALA A 82 -12.74 -33.94 -21.37
C ALA A 82 -13.38 -34.29 -20.02
N ASP A 83 -12.57 -34.61 -19.00
CA ASP A 83 -13.08 -34.91 -17.68
C ASP A 83 -13.62 -33.62 -17.03
N PRO A 84 -14.90 -33.62 -16.63
CA PRO A 84 -15.51 -32.44 -16.07
C PRO A 84 -14.98 -32.08 -14.66
N GLU A 85 -14.37 -33.01 -13.93
CA GLU A 85 -13.62 -32.72 -12.69
C GLU A 85 -12.31 -31.99 -13.02
N TYR A 86 -11.58 -32.45 -14.05
CA TYR A 86 -10.36 -31.79 -14.51
C TYR A 86 -10.64 -30.36 -14.99
N GLN A 87 -11.71 -30.16 -15.76
CA GLN A 87 -12.12 -28.82 -16.23
C GLN A 87 -12.42 -27.88 -15.05
N LEU A 88 -13.11 -28.36 -14.02
CA LEU A 88 -13.40 -27.56 -12.83
C LEU A 88 -12.13 -27.19 -12.06
N ILE A 89 -11.15 -28.10 -11.99
CA ILE A 89 -9.84 -27.82 -11.35
C ILE A 89 -9.08 -26.75 -12.12
N VAL A 90 -9.08 -26.81 -13.46
CA VAL A 90 -8.43 -25.78 -14.30
C VAL A 90 -9.11 -24.43 -14.13
N GLU A 91 -10.45 -24.39 -14.15
CA GLU A 91 -11.23 -23.17 -13.92
C GLU A 91 -10.96 -22.58 -12.53
N ALA A 92 -10.94 -23.41 -11.48
CA ALA A 92 -10.63 -22.96 -10.13
C ALA A 92 -9.20 -22.41 -9.99
N ASN A 93 -8.20 -23.00 -10.66
CA ASN A 93 -6.83 -22.49 -10.66
C ASN A 93 -6.72 -21.14 -11.39
N ASN A 94 -7.40 -21.00 -12.53
CA ASN A 94 -7.41 -19.72 -13.24
C ASN A 94 -8.06 -18.63 -12.38
N LEU A 95 -9.17 -18.96 -11.71
CA LEU A 95 -9.81 -18.04 -10.78
C LEU A 95 -8.87 -17.67 -9.62
N ALA A 96 -8.12 -18.61 -9.06
CA ALA A 96 -7.13 -18.34 -8.01
C ALA A 96 -6.06 -17.34 -8.47
N VAL A 97 -5.57 -17.47 -9.70
CA VAL A 97 -4.63 -16.51 -10.30
C VAL A 97 -5.26 -15.13 -10.46
N GLU A 98 -6.53 -15.05 -10.85
CA GLU A 98 -7.27 -13.76 -10.89
C GLU A 98 -7.41 -13.14 -9.49
N ILE A 99 -7.66 -13.95 -8.45
CA ILE A 99 -7.68 -13.48 -7.06
C ILE A 99 -6.31 -12.90 -6.67
N ASP A 100 -5.23 -13.64 -6.93
CA ASP A 100 -3.87 -13.23 -6.56
C ASP A 100 -3.41 -11.97 -7.31
N ASN A 101 -3.91 -11.72 -8.53
CA ASN A 101 -3.58 -10.52 -9.30
C ASN A 101 -4.40 -9.28 -8.90
N GLU A 102 -5.58 -9.46 -8.29
CA GLU A 102 -6.40 -8.35 -7.78
C GLU A 102 -6.04 -7.92 -6.35
N ILE A 103 -5.19 -8.68 -5.64
CA ILE A 103 -4.61 -8.36 -4.32
C ILE A 103 -3.21 -7.75 -4.48
#